data_AF-A0A8C8E5X8-F1
#
_entry.id   AF-A0A8C8E5X8-F1
#
_cell.length_a   1.000
_cell.length_b   1.000
_cell.length_c   1.000
_cell.angle_alpha   90.00
_cell.angle_beta   90.00
_cell.angle_gamma   90.00
#
_symmetry.space_group_name_H-M   'P 1'
#
loop_
_entity.id
_entity.type
_entity.pdbx_description
1 polymer ?
#
loop_
_entity_poly.entity_id
_entity_poly.type
_entity_poly.pdbx_seq_one_letter_code
_entity_poly.pdbx_strand_id
1 'polypeptide(L)'
;MSSDSSKKRKPKVIRTDGGPQEGKRGKADADQVGYYSEECEVDLRDPIKDYELYRETCQELQRLMAEIQELKSRGIKDNASEIDERRIQSCVHFMTLKKLNRLAHIRLKKGRDQTHEVQLV
;
A
#
# COMPACT_ATOMS: atom_id res chain seq x y z
N MET A 1 49.90 -0.69 -25.60
CA MET A 1 48.50 -0.51 -26.00
C MET A 1 47.61 -1.26 -25.03
N SER A 2 46.52 -0.61 -24.62
CA SER A 2 45.32 -1.10 -23.93
C SER A 2 45.37 -1.53 -22.45
N SER A 3 44.64 -0.72 -21.67
CA SER A 3 44.22 -0.77 -20.28
C SER A 3 42.88 -1.50 -20.07
N ASP A 4 42.63 -2.09 -18.89
CA ASP A 4 41.37 -2.09 -18.09
C ASP A 4 41.52 -3.07 -16.89
N SER A 5 40.91 -3.00 -15.71
CA SER A 5 40.28 -1.97 -14.87
C SER A 5 40.16 -2.57 -13.45
N SER A 6 40.49 -1.79 -12.43
CA SER A 6 40.31 -2.17 -11.01
C SER A 6 39.43 -1.14 -10.33
N LYS A 7 38.21 -1.50 -9.92
CA LYS A 7 37.44 -0.73 -8.93
C LYS A 7 36.76 -1.65 -7.91
N LYS A 8 37.40 -1.69 -6.74
CA LYS A 8 36.97 -2.38 -5.52
C LYS A 8 35.79 -1.66 -4.86
N ARG A 9 34.94 -2.47 -4.20
CA ARG A 9 33.75 -2.11 -3.43
C ARG A 9 34.11 -1.22 -2.23
N LYS A 10 33.30 -0.18 -1.96
CA LYS A 10 33.45 0.69 -0.78
C LYS A 10 32.74 0.07 0.45
N PRO A 11 33.39 -0.01 1.62
CA PRO A 11 32.73 -0.34 2.88
C PRO A 11 32.06 0.91 3.48
N LYS A 12 30.84 0.79 4.00
CA LYS A 12 30.16 1.88 4.72
C LYS A 12 30.39 1.72 6.23
N VAL A 13 31.06 2.71 6.80
CA VAL A 13 31.51 2.82 8.19
C VAL A 13 30.34 3.17 9.12
N ILE A 14 30.21 2.42 10.22
CA ILE A 14 29.36 2.73 11.37
C ILE A 14 30.09 3.75 12.24
N ARG A 15 29.44 4.86 12.57
CA ARG A 15 29.96 5.90 13.46
C ARG A 15 29.12 5.90 14.74
N THR A 16 29.66 5.30 15.80
CA THR A 16 29.20 5.43 17.18
C THR A 16 30.00 6.54 17.84
N ASP A 17 29.33 7.55 18.39
CA ASP A 17 29.91 8.49 19.35
C ASP A 17 28.87 8.77 20.45
N GLY A 18 29.30 8.62 21.70
CA GLY A 18 28.44 8.60 22.89
C GLY A 18 28.39 9.94 23.63
N GLY A 19 27.30 10.17 24.36
CA GLY A 19 27.09 11.27 25.30
C GLY A 19 25.98 10.92 26.33
N PRO A 20 25.91 11.60 27.50
CA PRO A 20 25.81 10.97 28.84
C PRO A 20 24.41 10.56 29.32
N GLN A 21 24.38 9.63 30.29
CA GLN A 21 23.20 9.22 31.08
C GLN A 21 22.64 10.36 31.93
N GLU A 22 21.32 10.37 32.12
CA GLU A 22 20.59 10.42 33.41
C GLU A 22 19.13 10.85 33.15
N GLY A 23 18.16 10.16 33.77
CA GLY A 23 16.80 10.69 33.92
C GLY A 23 15.65 9.72 33.63
N LYS A 24 15.35 8.86 34.62
CA LYS A 24 14.00 8.28 34.77
C LYS A 24 12.96 9.40 34.76
N ARG A 25 12.03 9.38 33.79
CA ARG A 25 10.66 9.88 33.99
C ARG A 25 9.68 8.88 33.40
N GLY A 26 9.16 8.04 34.28
CA GLY A 26 7.85 7.44 34.06
C GLY A 26 6.81 8.55 34.03
N LYS A 27 6.01 8.56 32.98
CA LYS A 27 4.59 8.89 33.04
C LYS A 27 3.95 8.32 31.77
N ALA A 28 3.57 7.05 31.85
CA ALA A 28 2.37 6.62 31.17
C ALA A 28 1.25 7.48 31.74
N ASP A 29 0.68 8.37 30.94
CA ASP A 29 -0.76 8.60 30.92
C ASP A 29 -1.14 9.50 29.75
N ALA A 30 -2.07 8.98 28.94
CA ALA A 30 -3.07 9.71 28.19
C ALA A 30 -2.60 10.86 27.28
N ASP A 31 -2.03 10.53 26.12
CA ASP A 31 -2.38 11.23 24.87
C ASP A 31 -1.96 10.44 23.62
N GLN A 32 -2.44 9.20 23.50
CA GLN A 32 -2.32 8.46 22.25
C GLN A 32 -3.49 8.85 21.34
N VAL A 33 -3.38 10.03 20.71
CA VAL A 33 -4.13 10.33 19.50
C VAL A 33 -3.79 9.22 18.50
N GLY A 34 -4.74 8.29 18.32
CA GLY A 34 -4.55 7.00 17.67
C GLY A 34 -3.96 7.11 16.28
N TYR A 35 -2.69 6.72 16.16
CA TYR A 35 -2.05 6.57 14.86
C TYR A 35 -2.81 5.50 14.05
N TYR A 36 -3.25 5.86 12.84
CA TYR A 36 -3.85 4.90 11.92
C TYR A 36 -2.83 3.80 11.59
N SER A 37 -3.22 2.54 11.78
CA SER A 37 -2.45 1.36 11.42
C SER A 37 -3.28 0.44 10.53
N GLU A 38 -2.71 0.00 9.41
CA GLU A 38 -3.35 -0.98 8.52
C GLU A 38 -3.62 -2.31 9.24
N GLU A 39 -2.79 -2.70 10.21
CA GLU A 39 -2.99 -3.92 10.99
C GLU A 39 -4.24 -3.84 11.86
N CYS A 40 -4.48 -2.70 12.51
CA CYS A 40 -5.70 -2.46 13.27
C CYS A 40 -6.94 -2.40 12.38
N GLU A 41 -6.82 -1.85 11.16
CA GLU A 41 -7.94 -1.84 10.20
C GLU A 41 -8.33 -3.26 9.77
N VAL A 42 -7.36 -4.14 9.51
CA VAL A 42 -7.64 -5.54 9.10
C VAL A 42 -8.51 -6.27 10.13
N ASP A 43 -8.29 -6.02 11.42
CA ASP A 43 -9.01 -6.68 12.52
C ASP A 43 -10.47 -6.21 12.65
N LEU A 44 -10.77 -5.01 12.20
CA LEU A 44 -12.12 -4.42 12.29
C LEU A 44 -12.97 -4.67 11.04
N ARG A 45 -12.35 -5.14 9.93
CA ARG A 45 -13.01 -5.29 8.63
C ARG A 45 -13.47 -6.72 8.38
N ASP A 46 -14.66 -6.84 7.81
CA ASP A 46 -15.24 -8.09 7.34
C ASP A 46 -14.61 -8.51 5.99
N PRO A 47 -13.96 -9.69 5.92
CA PRO A 47 -13.37 -10.20 4.67
C PRO A 47 -14.36 -10.36 3.52
N ILE A 48 -15.63 -10.67 3.80
CA ILE A 48 -16.66 -10.86 2.78
C ILE A 48 -17.01 -9.51 2.15
N LYS A 49 -17.21 -8.47 2.98
CA LYS A 49 -17.46 -7.10 2.50
C LYS A 49 -16.27 -6.52 1.72
N ASP A 50 -15.04 -6.85 2.14
CA ASP A 50 -13.84 -6.48 1.38
C ASP A 50 -13.84 -7.08 -0.02
N TYR A 51 -14.27 -8.34 -0.14
CA TYR A 51 -14.38 -9.02 -1.42
C TYR A 51 -15.49 -8.45 -2.31
N GLU A 52 -16.66 -8.13 -1.73
CA GLU A 52 -17.75 -7.47 -2.44
C GLU A 52 -17.29 -6.12 -3.01
N LEU A 53 -16.66 -5.29 -2.17
CA LEU A 53 -16.10 -4.01 -2.59
C LEU A 53 -15.03 -4.17 -3.68
N TYR A 54 -14.17 -5.19 -3.58
CA TYR A 54 -13.18 -5.50 -4.61
C TYR A 54 -13.86 -5.82 -5.95
N ARG A 55 -14.89 -6.67 -5.93
CA ARG A 55 -15.63 -7.09 -7.11
C ARG A 55 -16.35 -5.89 -7.77
N GLU A 56 -17.06 -5.09 -6.98
CA GLU A 56 -17.75 -3.89 -7.46
C GLU A 56 -16.76 -2.88 -8.06
N THR A 57 -15.63 -2.66 -7.38
CA THR A 57 -14.57 -1.76 -7.88
C THR A 57 -14.02 -2.22 -9.23
N CYS A 58 -13.85 -3.53 -9.43
CA CYS A 58 -13.43 -4.09 -10.72
C CYS A 58 -14.50 -3.90 -11.81
N GLN A 59 -15.77 -4.03 -11.47
CA GLN A 59 -16.88 -3.78 -12.41
C GLN A 59 -16.96 -2.32 -12.84
N GLU A 60 -16.83 -1.38 -11.90
CA GLU A 60 -16.78 0.05 -12.23
C GLU A 60 -15.54 0.39 -13.07
N LEU A 61 -14.39 -0.19 -12.77
CA LEU A 61 -13.19 0.02 -13.59
C LEU A 61 -13.38 -0.49 -15.02
N GLN A 62 -14.02 -1.66 -15.20
CA GLN A 62 -14.37 -2.17 -16.52
C GLN A 62 -15.33 -1.24 -17.25
N ARG A 63 -16.34 -0.69 -16.56
CA ARG A 63 -17.27 0.29 -17.11
C ARG A 63 -16.55 1.56 -17.56
N LEU A 64 -15.68 2.12 -16.73
CA LEU A 64 -14.88 3.30 -17.08
C LEU A 64 -13.96 3.05 -18.28
N MET A 65 -13.36 1.86 -18.38
CA MET A 65 -12.56 1.49 -19.55
C MET A 65 -13.39 1.46 -20.83
N ALA A 66 -14.61 0.92 -20.77
CA ALA A 66 -15.53 0.90 -21.91
C ALA A 66 -15.97 2.33 -22.29
N GLU A 67 -16.33 3.16 -21.32
CA GLU A 67 -16.69 4.57 -21.54
C GLU A 67 -15.54 5.37 -22.18
N ILE A 68 -14.30 5.17 -21.72
CA ILE A 68 -13.12 5.79 -22.34
C ILE A 68 -12.96 5.34 -23.80
N GLN A 69 -13.17 4.05 -24.09
CA GLN A 69 -13.09 3.55 -25.47
C GLN A 69 -14.19 4.15 -26.35
N GLU A 70 -15.41 4.28 -25.83
CA GLU A 70 -16.52 4.91 -26.51
C GLU A 70 -16.24 6.39 -26.81
N LEU A 71 -15.79 7.17 -25.82
CA LEU A 71 -15.42 8.58 -26.00
C LEU A 71 -14.31 8.74 -27.05
N LYS A 72 -13.30 7.87 -27.03
CA LYS A 72 -12.25 7.86 -28.06
C LYS A 72 -12.80 7.56 -29.45
N SER A 73 -13.77 6.66 -29.57
CA SER A 73 -14.40 6.31 -30.85
C SER A 73 -15.23 7.46 -31.45
N ARG A 74 -15.80 8.33 -30.59
CA ARG A 74 -16.57 9.52 -30.99
C ARG A 74 -15.69 10.72 -31.35
N GLY A 75 -14.41 10.70 -30.96
CA GLY A 75 -13.42 11.72 -31.30
C GLY A 75 -12.62 12.19 -30.09
N ILE A 76 -11.30 12.02 -30.11
CA ILE A 76 -10.44 12.29 -28.95
C ILE A 76 -10.35 13.78 -28.60
N LYS A 77 -10.28 14.66 -29.62
CA LYS A 77 -10.09 16.11 -29.39
C LYS A 77 -11.29 16.74 -28.67
N ASP A 78 -12.49 16.33 -29.06
CA ASP A 78 -13.73 16.90 -28.54
C ASP A 78 -14.12 16.34 -27.16
N ASN A 79 -13.61 15.15 -26.81
CA ASN A 79 -13.91 14.46 -25.55
C ASN A 79 -12.69 14.38 -24.60
N ALA A 80 -11.67 15.21 -24.82
CA ALA A 80 -10.40 15.10 -24.10
C ALA A 80 -10.58 15.27 -22.59
N SER A 81 -11.42 16.23 -22.18
CA SER A 81 -11.70 16.53 -20.77
C SER A 81 -12.39 15.36 -20.07
N GLU A 82 -13.41 14.77 -20.69
CA GLU A 82 -14.18 13.65 -20.16
C GLU A 82 -13.32 12.37 -20.06
N ILE A 83 -12.45 12.15 -21.04
CA ILE A 83 -11.49 11.04 -21.03
C ILE A 83 -10.55 11.18 -19.82
N ASP A 84 -10.03 12.39 -19.57
CA ASP A 84 -9.12 12.64 -18.46
C ASP A 84 -9.84 12.54 -17.09
N GLU A 85 -11.09 12.98 -16.99
CA GLU A 85 -11.91 12.77 -15.80
C GLU A 85 -12.10 11.27 -15.51
N ARG A 86 -12.39 10.46 -16.52
CA ARG A 86 -12.60 9.01 -16.36
C ARG A 86 -11.30 8.28 -16.03
N ARG A 87 -10.15 8.79 -16.50
CA ARG A 87 -8.82 8.32 -16.07
C ARG A 87 -8.58 8.62 -14.59
N ILE A 88 -8.93 9.83 -14.13
CA ILE A 88 -8.80 10.20 -12.71
C ILE A 88 -9.68 9.28 -11.84
N GLN A 89 -10.94 9.06 -12.22
CA GLN A 89 -11.83 8.11 -11.54
C GLN A 89 -11.24 6.69 -11.51
N SER A 90 -10.69 6.23 -12.63
CA SER A 90 -10.00 4.92 -12.71
C SER A 90 -8.82 4.84 -11.75
N CYS A 91 -8.03 5.92 -11.59
CA CYS A 91 -6.93 5.98 -10.62
C CYS A 91 -7.41 5.82 -9.18
N VAL A 92 -8.56 6.41 -8.81
CA VAL A 92 -9.17 6.24 -7.48
C VAL A 92 -9.56 4.78 -7.26
N HIS A 93 -10.21 4.14 -8.23
CA HIS A 93 -10.51 2.70 -8.14
C HIS A 93 -9.25 1.86 -8.00
N PHE A 94 -8.17 2.16 -8.74
CA PHE A 94 -6.88 1.48 -8.57
C PHE A 94 -6.29 1.66 -7.17
N MET A 95 -6.42 2.84 -6.54
CA MET A 95 -5.98 3.05 -5.17
C MET A 95 -6.77 2.17 -4.19
N THR A 96 -8.09 2.08 -4.35
CA THR A 96 -8.95 1.18 -3.57
C THR A 96 -8.53 -0.28 -3.73
N LEU A 97 -8.29 -0.75 -4.97
CA LEU A 97 -7.85 -2.11 -5.23
C LEU A 97 -6.48 -2.41 -4.60
N LYS A 98 -5.53 -1.47 -4.65
CA LYS A 98 -4.22 -1.61 -3.99
C LYS A 98 -4.36 -1.71 -2.48
N LYS A 99 -5.22 -0.87 -1.88
CA LYS A 99 -5.50 -0.92 -0.44
C LYS A 99 -6.11 -2.27 -0.05
N LEU A 100 -7.12 -2.75 -0.78
CA LEU A 100 -7.73 -4.05 -0.51
C LEU A 100 -6.72 -5.20 -0.62
N ASN A 101 -5.84 -5.18 -1.64
CA ASN A 101 -4.77 -6.17 -1.76
C ASN A 101 -3.79 -6.13 -0.57
N ARG A 102 -3.43 -4.92 -0.13
CA ARG A 102 -2.56 -4.73 1.03
C ARG A 102 -3.18 -5.31 2.30
N LEU A 103 -4.46 -5.03 2.55
CA LEU A 103 -5.21 -5.58 3.70
C LEU A 103 -5.32 -7.11 3.62
N ALA A 104 -5.59 -7.67 2.43
CA ALA A 104 -5.63 -9.11 2.23
C ALA A 104 -4.28 -9.78 2.54
N HIS A 105 -3.16 -9.18 2.12
CA HIS A 105 -1.83 -9.69 2.44
C HIS A 105 -1.52 -9.65 3.93
N ILE A 106 -1.89 -8.56 4.63
CA ILE A 106 -1.73 -8.47 6.09
C ILE A 106 -2.55 -9.56 6.77
N ARG A 107 -3.82 -9.74 6.38
CA ARG A 107 -4.71 -10.77 6.92
C ARG A 107 -4.14 -12.18 6.74
N LEU A 108 -3.63 -12.49 5.53
CA LEU A 108 -3.00 -13.78 5.23
C LEU A 108 -1.71 -14.00 6.03
N LYS A 109 -0.87 -12.97 6.15
CA LYS A 109 0.35 -13.03 6.96
C LYS A 109 0.00 -13.33 8.43
N LYS A 110 -0.97 -12.62 9.00
CA LYS A 110 -1.42 -12.81 10.39
C LYS A 110 -1.93 -14.23 10.64
N GLY A 111 -2.77 -14.76 9.75
CA GLY A 111 -3.27 -16.13 9.86
C GLY A 111 -2.16 -17.17 9.76
N ARG A 112 -1.20 -16.98 8.84
CA ARG A 112 -0.04 -17.88 8.72
C ARG A 112 0.83 -17.85 9.97
N ASP A 113 1.19 -16.67 10.44
CA ASP A 113 2.07 -16.50 11.60
C ASP A 113 1.41 -17.11 12.86
N GLN A 114 0.09 -16.93 13.02
CA GLN A 114 -0.70 -17.60 14.08
C GLN A 114 -0.63 -19.14 13.99
N THR A 115 -0.77 -19.73 12.80
CA THR A 115 -0.67 -21.19 12.65
C THR A 115 0.74 -21.73 12.90
N HIS A 116 1.78 -20.97 12.55
CA HIS A 116 3.17 -21.35 12.80
C HIS A 116 3.48 -21.38 14.31
N GLU A 117 3.00 -20.40 15.08
CA GLU A 117 3.21 -20.35 16.52
C GLU A 117 2.53 -21.53 17.24
N VAL A 118 1.33 -21.92 16.81
CA VAL A 118 0.59 -23.05 17.40
C VAL A 118 1.24 -24.40 17.09
N GLN A 119 1.93 -24.55 15.95
CA GLN A 119 2.65 -25.79 15.61
C GLN A 119 4.00 -25.94 16.30
N LEU A 120 4.56 -24.87 16.85
CA LEU A 120 5.86 -24.86 17.54
C LEU A 120 5.75 -25.07 19.06
N VAL A 121 4.52 -25.24 19.58
CA VAL A 121 4.19 -25.56 20.97
C VAL A 121 3.72 -27.00 21.07
#